data_AF-A0A954M9E0-F1
#
_entry.id   AF-A0A954M9E0-F1
#
_cell.length_a   1.000
_cell.length_b   1.000
_cell.length_c   1.000
_cell.angle_alpha   90.00
_cell.angle_beta   90.00
_cell.angle_gamma   90.00
#
_symmetry.space_group_name_H-M   'P 1'
#
loop_
_entity.id
_entity.type
_entity.pdbx_description
1 polymer ?
#
loop_
_entity_poly.entity_id
_entity_poly.type
_entity_poly.pdbx_seq_one_letter_code
_entity_poly.pdbx_strand_id
1 'polypeptide(L)'
;NRLAEHYDLPPVDGPHIRPVPLPADSVRGGLLSQGSILKVSANGTNTSPVVRGVWVMERILGESPPPPPAGVPGVEPDIRGASTLRELLDKHRALDSCRACHELIDPPGFALESFNPIGGWRDRYRSLGEGDRVDTEVRGQRVRYKLGPPVDATGQLLDGRRFGGFHEFRDLLAQEHSVLAEALTRKLLTFATGREMGFSDRPEIRVIVTRTAQSEHGVRDLLLEVVDSKVFREK
;
A
#
# COMPACT_ATOMS: atom_id res chain seq x y z
N ASN A 1 11.66 0.71 23.31
CA ASN A 1 12.67 1.47 22.52
C ASN A 1 12.83 1.04 21.05
N ARG A 2 13.09 -0.21 20.68
CA ARG A 2 13.33 -0.58 19.25
C ARG A 2 12.23 -0.14 18.26
N LEU A 3 10.97 -0.20 18.68
CA LEU A 3 9.85 0.24 17.83
C LEU A 3 9.82 1.78 17.67
N ALA A 4 10.10 2.52 18.74
CA ALA A 4 10.18 3.98 18.68
C ALA A 4 11.32 4.42 17.75
N GLU A 5 12.50 3.80 17.90
CA GLU A 5 13.66 4.00 17.00
C GLU A 5 13.30 3.70 15.54
N HIS A 6 12.55 2.63 15.28
CA HIS A 6 12.13 2.27 13.92
C HIS A 6 11.22 3.33 13.25
N TYR A 7 10.42 4.03 14.04
CA TYR A 7 9.51 5.08 13.57
C TYR A 7 10.08 6.49 13.73
N ASP A 8 11.37 6.63 14.10
CA ASP A 8 12.03 7.90 14.40
C ASP A 8 11.29 8.73 15.47
N LEU A 9 10.75 8.03 16.49
CA LEU A 9 10.01 8.61 17.61
C LEU A 9 10.88 8.65 18.88
N PRO A 10 10.58 9.56 19.83
CA PRO A 10 11.21 9.57 21.15
C PRO A 10 11.12 8.20 21.84
N PRO A 11 12.14 7.80 22.62
CA PRO A 11 12.13 6.52 23.33
C PRO A 11 10.93 6.40 24.27
N VAL A 12 10.45 5.17 24.45
CA VAL A 12 9.29 4.85 25.29
C VAL A 12 9.68 3.76 26.27
N ASP A 13 9.53 4.05 27.55
CA ASP A 13 9.93 3.16 28.64
C ASP A 13 8.82 2.22 29.09
N GLY A 14 9.21 0.99 29.46
CA GLY A 14 8.33 -0.03 30.01
C GLY A 14 7.54 -0.82 28.96
N PRO A 15 6.85 -1.89 29.39
CA PRO A 15 6.14 -2.82 28.51
C PRO A 15 4.69 -2.41 28.21
N HIS A 16 4.18 -1.34 28.83
CA HIS A 16 2.77 -0.94 28.72
C HIS A 16 2.45 -0.35 27.35
N ILE A 17 1.33 -0.80 26.77
CA ILE A 17 0.74 -0.20 25.58
C ILE A 17 0.25 1.20 25.95
N ARG A 18 0.62 2.20 25.16
CA ARG A 18 0.16 3.58 25.30
C ARG A 18 0.00 4.22 23.93
N PRO A 19 -0.92 5.18 23.77
CA PRO A 19 -0.93 6.05 22.60
C PRO A 19 0.35 6.89 22.59
N VAL A 20 0.95 7.03 21.42
CA VAL A 20 2.10 7.91 21.19
C VAL A 20 1.68 8.92 20.12
N PRO A 21 1.65 10.22 20.41
CA PRO A 21 1.30 11.23 19.42
C PRO A 21 2.39 11.27 18.34
N LEU A 22 1.96 11.40 17.09
CA LEU A 22 2.85 11.60 15.95
C LEU A 22 3.03 13.11 15.70
N PRO A 23 4.19 13.56 15.20
CA PRO A 23 4.35 14.92 14.69
C PRO A 23 3.30 15.25 13.61
N ALA A 24 2.89 16.52 13.52
CA ALA A 24 1.85 16.94 12.57
C ALA A 24 2.25 16.74 11.10
N ASP A 25 3.55 16.83 10.81
CA ASP A 25 4.18 16.60 9.51
C ASP A 25 4.61 15.14 9.30
N SER A 26 4.23 14.24 10.21
CA SER A 26 4.62 12.84 10.12
C SER A 26 4.06 12.16 8.87
N VAL A 27 4.91 11.42 8.18
CA VAL A 27 4.52 10.48 7.13
C VAL A 27 3.78 9.25 7.69
N ARG A 28 3.77 9.10 9.03
CA ARG A 28 3.14 7.98 9.73
C ARG A 28 1.66 8.26 9.98
N GLY A 29 0.85 7.21 9.87
CA GLY A 29 -0.59 7.28 10.03
C GLY A 29 -1.31 6.29 9.10
N GLY A 30 -2.42 5.75 9.59
CA GLY A 30 -3.20 4.74 8.85
C GLY A 30 -2.43 3.45 8.57
N LEU A 31 -2.98 2.64 7.66
CA LEU A 31 -2.42 1.33 7.30
C LEU A 31 -1.28 1.43 6.29
N LEU A 32 -1.34 2.37 5.34
CA LEU A 32 -0.39 2.47 4.22
C LEU A 32 1.06 2.70 4.67
N SER A 33 1.27 3.42 5.77
CA SER A 33 2.60 3.77 6.30
C SER A 33 3.06 2.86 7.45
N GLN A 34 2.29 1.80 7.76
CA GLN A 34 2.59 0.90 8.87
C GLN A 34 3.78 -0.01 8.52
N GLY A 35 4.79 -0.06 9.39
CA GLY A 35 6.03 -0.80 9.14
C GLY A 35 5.82 -2.29 8.89
N SER A 36 4.84 -2.92 9.55
CA SER A 36 4.47 -4.33 9.30
C SER A 36 3.97 -4.55 7.87
N ILE A 37 3.09 -3.67 7.35
CA ILE A 37 2.55 -3.73 5.99
C ILE A 37 3.66 -3.48 4.97
N LEU A 38 4.48 -2.46 5.19
CA LEU A 38 5.59 -2.10 4.32
C LEU A 38 6.68 -3.19 4.29
N LYS A 39 6.79 -3.98 5.36
CA LYS A 39 7.71 -5.10 5.47
C LYS A 39 7.20 -6.35 4.76
N VAL A 40 5.93 -6.73 4.93
CA VAL A 40 5.38 -7.94 4.30
C VAL A 40 5.23 -7.81 2.79
N SER A 41 5.20 -6.56 2.28
CA SER A 41 5.19 -6.24 0.84
C SER A 41 6.60 -6.08 0.23
N ALA A 42 7.65 -6.49 0.96
CA ALA A 42 9.05 -6.38 0.55
C ALA A 42 9.80 -7.71 0.77
N ASN A 43 10.88 -7.96 0.03
CA ASN A 43 11.60 -9.25 0.05
C ASN A 43 12.86 -9.25 0.94
N GLY A 44 12.85 -8.49 2.04
CA GLY A 44 14.00 -8.42 2.96
C GLY A 44 15.05 -7.39 2.54
N THR A 45 15.43 -7.42 1.26
CA THR A 45 16.52 -6.61 0.69
C THR A 45 16.00 -5.47 -0.17
N ASN A 46 14.92 -5.71 -0.92
CA ASN A 46 14.33 -4.76 -1.86
C ASN A 46 12.83 -4.59 -1.61
N THR A 47 12.32 -3.45 -2.06
CA THR A 47 10.88 -3.19 -2.16
C THR A 47 10.33 -3.85 -3.43
N SER A 48 9.01 -4.00 -3.50
CA SER A 48 8.33 -4.46 -4.72
C SER A 48 7.13 -3.55 -4.98
N PRO A 49 7.23 -2.59 -5.93
CA PRO A 49 6.11 -1.71 -6.28
C PRO A 49 4.87 -2.51 -6.67
N VAL A 50 5.04 -3.58 -7.45
CA VAL A 50 3.93 -4.43 -7.89
C VAL A 50 3.22 -5.08 -6.70
N VAL A 51 3.96 -5.70 -5.77
CA VAL A 51 3.35 -6.36 -4.60
C VAL A 51 2.69 -5.33 -3.67
N ARG A 52 3.29 -4.15 -3.51
CA ARG A 52 2.70 -3.04 -2.76
C ARG A 52 1.41 -2.56 -3.39
N GLY A 53 1.41 -2.39 -4.72
CA GLY A 53 0.25 -1.97 -5.47
C GLY A 53 -0.91 -2.96 -5.34
N VAL A 54 -0.63 -4.25 -5.57
CA VAL A 54 -1.60 -5.34 -5.37
C VAL A 54 -2.13 -5.33 -3.94
N TRP A 55 -1.27 -5.15 -2.93
CA TRP A 55 -1.71 -5.09 -1.55
C TRP A 55 -2.68 -3.91 -1.30
N VAL A 56 -2.40 -2.72 -1.84
CA VAL A 56 -3.30 -1.57 -1.71
C VAL A 56 -4.64 -1.86 -2.39
N MET A 57 -4.62 -2.37 -3.62
CA MET A 57 -5.84 -2.71 -4.32
C MET A 57 -6.69 -3.73 -3.58
N GLU A 58 -6.11 -4.86 -3.18
CA GLU A 58 -6.86 -5.94 -2.55
C GLU A 58 -7.29 -5.60 -1.12
N ARG A 59 -6.41 -4.96 -0.34
CA ARG A 59 -6.59 -4.78 1.10
C ARG A 59 -7.23 -3.46 1.46
N ILE A 60 -7.08 -2.43 0.63
CA ILE A 60 -7.67 -1.11 0.87
C ILE A 60 -8.86 -0.88 -0.06
N LEU A 61 -8.71 -1.09 -1.37
CA LEU A 61 -9.76 -0.79 -2.36
C LEU A 61 -10.76 -1.93 -2.56
N GLY A 62 -10.43 -3.14 -2.11
CA GLY A 62 -11.30 -4.31 -2.30
C GLY A 62 -11.36 -4.82 -3.75
N GLU A 63 -10.39 -4.42 -4.57
CA GLU A 63 -10.26 -4.81 -5.97
C GLU A 63 -9.13 -5.83 -6.13
N SER A 64 -9.43 -6.96 -6.77
CA SER A 64 -8.40 -7.95 -7.12
C SER A 64 -7.92 -7.68 -8.54
N PRO A 65 -6.63 -7.34 -8.74
CA PRO A 65 -6.08 -7.25 -10.08
C PRO A 65 -6.17 -8.61 -10.78
N PRO A 66 -6.36 -8.64 -12.11
CA PRO A 66 -6.38 -9.91 -12.85
C PRO A 66 -5.03 -10.61 -12.70
N PRO A 67 -5.02 -11.96 -12.70
CA PRO A 67 -3.75 -12.69 -12.70
C PRO A 67 -2.94 -12.34 -13.96
N PRO A 68 -1.60 -12.48 -13.91
CA PRO A 68 -0.77 -12.29 -15.09
C PRO A 68 -1.26 -13.15 -16.26
N PRO A 69 -1.31 -12.62 -17.50
CA PRO A 69 -1.81 -13.36 -18.64
C PRO A 69 -1.07 -14.69 -18.85
N ALA A 70 -1.82 -15.77 -19.02
CA ALA A 70 -1.26 -17.10 -19.22
C ALA A 70 -0.53 -17.19 -20.57
N GLY A 71 0.66 -17.80 -20.58
CA GLY A 71 1.36 -18.12 -21.82
C GLY A 71 2.02 -16.95 -22.53
N VAL A 72 2.11 -15.75 -21.91
CA VAL A 72 3.07 -14.74 -22.35
C VAL A 72 4.45 -15.31 -22.01
N PRO A 73 5.26 -15.74 -23.00
CA PRO A 73 6.66 -16.02 -22.72
C PRO A 73 7.20 -14.75 -22.08
N GLY A 74 8.14 -14.85 -21.15
CA GLY A 74 8.91 -13.70 -20.73
C GLY A 74 9.72 -13.17 -21.92
N VAL A 75 9.08 -12.58 -22.93
CA VAL A 75 9.65 -11.52 -23.73
C VAL A 75 9.84 -10.42 -22.71
N GLU A 76 10.89 -10.58 -21.92
CA GLU A 76 11.37 -9.56 -21.02
C GLU A 76 11.60 -8.38 -21.95
N PRO A 77 10.77 -7.33 -21.86
CA PRO A 77 11.04 -6.13 -22.61
C PRO A 77 12.47 -5.71 -22.30
N ASP A 78 13.15 -5.06 -23.24
CA ASP A 78 14.55 -4.71 -23.04
C ASP A 78 14.69 -3.75 -21.84
N ILE A 79 14.95 -4.32 -20.66
CA ILE A 79 15.12 -3.59 -19.39
C ILE A 79 16.55 -3.06 -19.24
N ARG A 80 17.46 -3.31 -20.20
CA ARG A 80 18.85 -2.85 -20.12
C ARG A 80 18.89 -1.34 -19.98
N GLY A 81 19.78 -0.86 -19.11
CA GLY A 81 19.89 0.56 -18.79
C GLY A 81 18.78 1.10 -17.87
N ALA A 82 17.90 0.25 -17.33
CA ALA A 82 17.09 0.63 -16.18
C ALA A 82 17.97 0.58 -14.92
N SER A 83 18.05 1.71 -14.24
CA SER A 83 18.80 1.90 -13.00
C SER A 83 17.89 1.82 -11.77
N THR A 84 16.57 1.92 -11.96
CA THR A 84 15.56 1.85 -10.91
C THR A 84 14.45 0.86 -11.25
N LEU A 85 13.72 0.40 -10.22
CA LEU A 85 12.50 -0.42 -10.41
C LEU A 85 11.42 0.35 -11.18
N ARG A 86 11.36 1.68 -11.03
CA ARG A 86 10.46 2.55 -11.79
C ARG A 86 10.76 2.48 -13.29
N GLU A 87 12.01 2.72 -13.67
CA GLU A 87 12.44 2.65 -15.09
C GLU A 87 12.25 1.24 -15.68
N LEU A 88 12.50 0.21 -14.87
CA LEU A 88 12.27 -1.19 -15.26
C LEU A 88 10.78 -1.42 -15.56
N LEU A 89 9.89 -0.97 -14.66
CA LEU A 89 8.44 -1.12 -14.84
C LEU A 89 7.92 -0.25 -15.99
N ASP A 90 8.45 0.95 -16.19
CA ASP A 90 8.11 1.82 -17.32
C ASP A 90 8.47 1.17 -18.67
N LYS A 91 9.61 0.48 -18.73
CA LYS A 91 9.96 -0.36 -19.90
C LYS A 91 9.06 -1.58 -20.00
N HIS A 92 8.67 -2.18 -18.88
CA HIS A 92 7.79 -3.34 -18.84
C HIS A 92 6.38 -3.04 -19.38
N ARG A 93 5.79 -1.93 -18.99
CA ARG A 93 4.48 -1.45 -19.43
C ARG A 93 4.46 -0.81 -20.82
N ALA A 94 5.59 -0.78 -21.53
CA ALA A 94 5.62 -0.28 -22.90
C ALA A 94 4.80 -1.17 -23.85
N LEU A 95 4.60 -2.44 -23.49
CA LEU A 95 3.72 -3.38 -24.18
C LEU A 95 2.26 -3.17 -23.74
N ASP A 96 1.35 -3.03 -24.71
CA ASP A 96 -0.08 -2.81 -24.45
C ASP A 96 -0.71 -3.89 -23.56
N SER A 97 -0.30 -5.16 -23.73
CA SER A 97 -0.76 -6.29 -22.92
C SER A 97 -0.37 -6.19 -21.45
N CYS A 98 0.81 -5.64 -21.15
CA CYS A 98 1.28 -5.41 -19.78
C CYS A 98 0.63 -4.16 -19.18
N ARG A 99 0.50 -3.09 -19.99
CA ARG A 99 -0.04 -1.80 -19.55
C ARG A 99 -1.45 -1.90 -18.97
N ALA A 100 -2.31 -2.73 -19.57
CA ALA A 100 -3.72 -2.88 -19.16
C ALA A 100 -3.90 -3.22 -17.66
N CYS A 101 -2.98 -3.98 -17.06
CA CYS A 101 -3.03 -4.30 -15.64
C CYS A 101 -2.15 -3.35 -14.80
N HIS A 102 -1.00 -2.96 -15.33
CA HIS A 102 -0.02 -2.13 -14.64
C HIS A 102 -0.48 -0.68 -14.43
N GLU A 103 -1.37 -0.14 -15.28
CA GLU A 103 -1.99 1.19 -15.06
C GLU A 103 -2.79 1.27 -13.75
N LEU A 104 -3.27 0.13 -13.26
CA LEU A 104 -4.01 0.03 -11.99
C LEU A 104 -3.09 -0.32 -10.82
N ILE A 105 -2.11 -1.21 -11.03
CA ILE A 105 -1.24 -1.75 -9.96
C ILE A 105 -0.08 -0.80 -9.63
N ASP A 106 0.58 -0.24 -10.66
CA ASP A 106 1.84 0.47 -10.47
C ASP A 106 1.69 1.80 -9.71
N PRO A 107 0.65 2.65 -9.95
CA PRO A 107 0.57 3.93 -9.26
C PRO A 107 0.53 3.80 -7.73
N PRO A 108 -0.33 2.95 -7.12
CA PRO A 108 -0.26 2.70 -5.68
C PRO A 108 1.08 2.14 -5.21
N GLY A 109 1.72 1.30 -6.03
CA GLY A 109 3.04 0.76 -5.76
C GLY A 109 4.13 1.84 -5.69
N PHE A 110 4.18 2.71 -6.70
CA PHE A 110 5.13 3.82 -6.78
C PHE A 110 4.94 4.83 -5.65
N ALA A 111 3.70 5.15 -5.30
CA ALA A 111 3.40 6.03 -4.17
C ALA A 111 4.04 5.55 -2.86
N LEU A 112 4.18 4.23 -2.68
CA LEU A 112 4.80 3.63 -1.49
C LEU A 112 6.32 3.46 -1.61
N GLU A 113 6.94 3.75 -2.75
CA GLU A 113 8.39 3.59 -2.92
C GLU A 113 9.22 4.58 -2.10
N SER A 114 8.62 5.63 -1.54
CA SER A 114 9.26 6.46 -0.51
C SER A 114 9.50 5.71 0.80
N PHE A 115 8.97 4.49 0.95
CA PHE A 115 9.28 3.61 2.07
C PHE A 115 10.24 2.50 1.65
N ASN A 116 11.33 2.33 2.39
CA ASN A 116 12.31 1.28 2.19
C ASN A 116 11.76 -0.12 2.59
N PRO A 117 12.54 -1.22 2.41
CA PRO A 117 12.07 -2.59 2.66
C PRO A 117 11.69 -2.94 4.12
N ILE A 118 12.04 -2.07 5.08
CA ILE A 118 11.61 -2.22 6.48
C ILE A 118 10.55 -1.20 6.86
N GLY A 119 10.13 -0.33 5.94
CA GLY A 119 9.15 0.72 6.18
C GLY A 119 9.71 2.03 6.71
N GLY A 120 11.03 2.22 6.71
CA GLY A 120 11.64 3.55 6.96
C GLY A 120 11.49 4.45 5.73
N TRP A 121 11.40 5.77 5.92
CA TRP A 121 11.36 6.71 4.80
C TRP A 121 12.69 6.69 4.02
N ARG A 122 12.64 6.97 2.71
CA ARG A 122 13.79 7.15 1.83
C ARG A 122 13.45 8.14 0.70
N ASP A 123 14.40 9.02 0.39
CA ASP A 123 14.33 9.90 -0.78
C ASP A 123 15.09 9.32 -1.98
N ARG A 124 15.97 8.34 -1.74
CA ARG A 124 16.81 7.69 -2.76
C ARG A 124 16.84 6.18 -2.57
N TYR A 125 16.97 5.45 -3.67
CA TYR A 125 17.17 4.01 -3.63
C TYR A 125 18.54 3.64 -3.06
N ARG A 126 18.65 2.43 -2.50
CA ARG A 126 19.96 1.85 -2.15
C ARG A 126 20.56 1.21 -3.39
N SER A 127 21.85 1.41 -3.61
CA SER A 127 22.61 0.83 -4.72
C SER A 127 23.83 0.08 -4.18
N LEU A 128 24.17 -1.05 -4.80
CA LEU A 128 25.44 -1.74 -4.57
C LEU A 128 26.50 -1.37 -5.62
N GLY A 129 26.10 -0.70 -6.71
CA GLY A 129 26.98 -0.28 -7.80
C GLY A 129 27.33 1.20 -7.71
N GLU A 130 26.91 1.97 -8.71
CA GLU A 130 27.09 3.42 -8.76
C GLU A 130 26.19 4.15 -7.76
N GLY A 131 26.65 5.31 -7.30
CA GLY A 131 25.94 6.14 -6.34
C GLY A 131 26.85 6.82 -5.32
N ASP A 132 26.24 7.61 -4.44
CA ASP A 132 26.97 8.39 -3.45
C ASP A 132 27.25 7.55 -2.20
N ARG A 133 28.45 7.67 -1.65
CA ARG A 133 28.81 6.96 -0.42
C ARG A 133 27.98 7.46 0.76
N VAL A 134 27.53 6.52 1.58
CA VAL A 134 26.80 6.80 2.81
C VAL A 134 27.75 6.65 3.99
N ASP A 135 27.91 7.71 4.78
CA ASP A 135 28.65 7.67 6.04
C ASP A 135 27.70 7.37 7.19
N THR A 136 27.16 6.14 7.20
CA THR A 136 26.25 5.67 8.25
C THR A 136 26.76 4.37 8.84
N GLU A 137 26.72 4.29 10.16
CA GLU A 137 27.08 3.10 10.91
C GLU A 137 25.86 2.55 11.62
N VAL A 138 25.61 1.26 11.43
CA VAL A 138 24.54 0.53 12.10
C VAL A 138 25.20 -0.50 13.01
N ARG A 139 25.00 -0.36 14.33
CA ARG A 139 25.62 -1.24 15.35
C ARG A 139 27.15 -1.32 15.22
N GLY A 140 27.79 -0.18 14.97
CA GLY A 140 29.26 -0.09 14.80
C GLY A 140 29.79 -0.67 13.50
N GLN A 141 28.92 -1.02 12.54
CA GLN A 141 29.32 -1.47 11.22
C GLN A 141 28.89 -0.45 10.17
N ARG A 142 29.86 0.00 9.35
CA ARG A 142 29.58 0.84 8.20
C ARG A 142 28.68 0.11 7.21
N VAL A 143 27.64 0.80 6.76
CA VAL A 143 26.78 0.28 5.70
C VAL A 143 27.57 0.14 4.40
N ARG A 144 27.30 -0.92 3.63
CA ARG A 144 28.00 -1.20 2.37
C ARG A 144 27.30 -0.62 1.13
N TYR A 145 26.05 -0.19 1.26
CA TYR A 145 25.29 0.37 0.15
C TYR A 145 25.64 1.84 -0.07
N LYS A 146 25.41 2.30 -1.31
CA LYS A 146 25.48 3.70 -1.73
C LYS A 146 24.06 4.25 -1.98
N LEU A 147 23.91 5.57 -2.04
CA LEU A 147 22.66 6.20 -2.49
C LEU A 147 22.62 6.16 -4.02
N GLY A 148 21.65 5.41 -4.55
CA GLY A 148 21.34 5.34 -5.97
C GLY A 148 20.47 6.51 -6.44
N PRO A 149 19.72 6.37 -7.53
CA PRO A 149 18.83 7.41 -8.03
C PRO A 149 17.75 7.85 -7.01
N PRO A 150 17.19 9.07 -7.16
CA PRO A 150 16.05 9.51 -6.37
C PRO A 150 14.84 8.61 -6.58
N VAL A 151 13.99 8.53 -5.54
CA VAL A 151 12.70 7.86 -5.64
C VAL A 151 11.73 8.73 -6.43
N ASP A 152 11.15 8.17 -7.49
CA ASP A 152 9.99 8.75 -8.16
C ASP A 152 8.71 8.07 -7.64
N ALA A 153 8.06 8.75 -6.70
CA ALA A 153 6.79 8.34 -6.11
C ALA A 153 5.57 8.99 -6.79
N THR A 154 5.75 9.60 -7.96
CA THR A 154 4.66 10.24 -8.71
C THR A 154 3.82 9.20 -9.46
N GLY A 155 2.57 9.53 -9.75
CA GLY A 155 1.70 8.68 -10.55
C GLY A 155 0.35 9.31 -10.90
N GLN A 156 -0.49 8.51 -11.54
CA GLN A 156 -1.83 8.88 -11.98
C GLN A 156 -2.79 7.71 -11.70
N LEU A 157 -3.96 8.00 -11.14
CA LEU A 157 -5.05 7.04 -10.93
C LEU A 157 -5.82 6.81 -12.24
N LEU A 158 -6.62 5.75 -12.32
CA LEU A 158 -7.40 5.41 -13.52
C LEU A 158 -8.39 6.49 -13.93
N ASP A 159 -8.90 7.27 -12.97
CA ASP A 159 -9.80 8.41 -13.23
C ASP A 159 -9.07 9.68 -13.72
N GLY A 160 -7.75 9.60 -13.87
CA GLY A 160 -6.90 10.68 -14.37
C GLY A 160 -6.33 11.61 -13.30
N ARG A 161 -6.74 11.51 -12.02
CA ARG A 161 -6.15 12.30 -10.92
C ARG A 161 -4.67 11.96 -10.75
N ARG A 162 -3.83 12.98 -10.58
CA ARG A 162 -2.37 12.85 -10.44
C ARG A 162 -1.96 13.08 -9.00
N PHE A 163 -0.85 12.46 -8.60
CA PHE A 163 -0.20 12.69 -7.31
C PHE A 163 1.32 12.81 -7.49
N GLY A 164 1.92 13.70 -6.70
CA GLY A 164 3.36 13.96 -6.65
C GLY A 164 4.13 13.05 -5.69
N GLY A 165 3.43 12.31 -4.83
CA GLY A 165 4.07 11.42 -3.86
C GLY A 165 3.07 10.78 -2.89
N PHE A 166 3.61 10.13 -1.85
CA PHE A 166 2.83 9.37 -0.88
C PHE A 166 1.68 10.15 -0.22
N HIS A 167 1.93 11.40 0.21
CA HIS A 167 0.92 12.19 0.90
C HIS A 167 -0.29 12.49 0.03
N GLU A 168 -0.05 13.01 -1.18
CA GLU A 168 -1.11 13.29 -2.14
C GLU A 168 -1.86 12.00 -2.54
N PHE A 169 -1.14 10.89 -2.74
CA PHE A 169 -1.77 9.60 -3.02
C PHE A 169 -2.67 9.13 -1.87
N ARG A 170 -2.19 9.19 -0.63
CA ARG A 170 -2.97 8.85 0.58
C ARG A 170 -4.22 9.72 0.67
N ASP A 171 -4.09 11.01 0.42
CA ASP A 171 -5.18 11.97 0.53
C ASP A 171 -6.23 11.78 -0.58
N LEU A 172 -5.80 11.40 -1.79
CA LEU A 172 -6.70 10.97 -2.86
C LEU A 172 -7.46 9.70 -2.49
N LEU A 173 -6.78 8.67 -1.96
CA LEU A 173 -7.45 7.45 -1.52
C LEU A 173 -8.44 7.69 -0.39
N ALA A 174 -8.11 8.58 0.55
CA ALA A 174 -8.99 8.91 1.67
C ALA A 174 -10.32 9.55 1.22
N GLN A 175 -10.37 10.13 0.02
CA GLN A 175 -11.61 10.69 -0.57
C GLN A 175 -12.54 9.60 -1.13
N GLU A 176 -12.07 8.36 -1.29
CA GLU A 176 -12.86 7.24 -1.83
C GLU A 176 -13.74 6.58 -0.75
N HIS A 177 -14.47 7.40 0.02
CA HIS A 177 -15.23 7.00 1.21
C HIS A 177 -16.10 5.75 1.00
N SER A 178 -16.90 5.71 -0.08
CA SER A 178 -17.79 4.58 -0.36
C SER A 178 -17.05 3.32 -0.81
N VAL A 179 -15.95 3.45 -1.55
CA VAL A 179 -15.11 2.32 -1.98
C VAL A 179 -14.43 1.70 -0.75
N LEU A 180 -13.84 2.53 0.11
CA LEU A 180 -13.22 2.11 1.36
C LEU A 180 -14.24 1.44 2.29
N ALA A 181 -15.44 2.01 2.41
CA ALA A 181 -16.53 1.45 3.20
C ALA A 181 -16.99 0.09 2.65
N GLU A 182 -17.20 -0.03 1.34
CA GLU A 182 -17.57 -1.31 0.71
C GLU A 182 -16.49 -2.37 0.94
N ALA A 183 -15.22 -2.03 0.72
CA ALA A 183 -14.10 -2.93 0.91
C ALA A 183 -14.00 -3.41 2.36
N LEU A 184 -14.17 -2.51 3.33
CA LEU A 184 -14.16 -2.84 4.76
C LEU A 184 -15.37 -3.70 5.15
N THR A 185 -16.58 -3.33 4.74
CA THR A 185 -17.81 -4.12 4.99
C THR A 185 -17.68 -5.53 4.45
N ARG A 186 -17.18 -5.68 3.22
CA ARG A 186 -16.92 -7.00 2.62
C ARG A 186 -15.98 -7.83 3.49
N LYS A 187 -14.88 -7.25 3.96
CA LYS A 187 -13.89 -7.94 4.81
C LYS A 187 -14.46 -8.30 6.18
N LEU A 188 -15.24 -7.40 6.79
CA LEU A 188 -15.92 -7.65 8.06
C LEU A 188 -16.92 -8.80 7.94
N LEU A 189 -17.74 -8.80 6.89
CA LEU A 189 -18.68 -9.89 6.63
C LEU A 189 -17.94 -11.20 6.34
N THR A 190 -16.89 -11.20 5.52
CA THR A 190 -16.08 -12.40 5.29
C THR A 190 -15.50 -12.96 6.59
N PHE A 191 -14.89 -12.10 7.41
CA PHE A 191 -14.34 -12.52 8.71
C PHE A 191 -15.43 -13.05 9.65
N ALA A 192 -16.56 -12.34 9.75
CA ALA A 192 -17.64 -12.70 10.64
C ALA A 192 -18.34 -14.00 10.21
N THR A 193 -18.56 -14.19 8.92
CA THR A 193 -19.31 -15.33 8.34
C THR A 193 -18.45 -16.55 8.05
N GLY A 194 -17.14 -16.38 7.92
CA GLY A 194 -16.23 -17.46 7.51
C GLY A 194 -16.33 -17.85 6.03
N ARG A 195 -17.07 -17.09 5.20
CA ARG A 195 -17.18 -17.32 3.75
C ARG A 195 -16.92 -16.05 2.95
N GLU A 196 -16.51 -16.21 1.70
CA GLU A 196 -16.35 -15.06 0.80
C GLU A 196 -17.71 -14.45 0.42
N MET A 197 -17.72 -13.13 0.25
CA MET A 197 -18.88 -12.38 -0.21
C MET A 197 -18.98 -12.44 -1.73
N GLY A 198 -20.03 -13.09 -2.22
CA GLY A 198 -20.28 -13.34 -3.63
C GLY A 198 -21.18 -12.30 -4.27
N PHE A 199 -21.65 -12.61 -5.49
CA PHE A 199 -22.58 -11.75 -6.24
C PHE A 199 -23.90 -11.53 -5.51
N SER A 200 -24.43 -12.58 -4.85
CA SER A 200 -25.68 -12.55 -4.09
C SER A 200 -25.65 -11.61 -2.88
N ASP A 201 -24.46 -11.33 -2.32
CA ASP A 201 -24.32 -10.48 -1.13
C ASP A 201 -24.20 -8.99 -1.48
N ARG A 202 -23.88 -8.66 -2.74
CA ARG A 202 -23.65 -7.27 -3.18
C ARG A 202 -24.81 -6.32 -2.88
N PRO A 203 -26.10 -6.71 -3.06
CA PRO A 203 -27.21 -5.83 -2.70
C PRO A 203 -27.21 -5.45 -1.21
N GLU A 204 -26.98 -6.41 -0.31
CA GLU A 204 -26.96 -6.16 1.13
C GLU A 204 -25.77 -5.28 1.54
N ILE A 205 -24.59 -5.56 0.97
CA ILE A 205 -23.39 -4.73 1.20
C ILE A 205 -23.66 -3.27 0.80
N ARG A 206 -24.31 -3.04 -0.33
CA ARG A 206 -24.67 -1.68 -0.77
C ARG A 206 -25.67 -1.02 0.17
N VAL A 207 -26.61 -1.76 0.75
CA VAL A 207 -27.53 -1.23 1.77
C VAL A 207 -26.77 -0.76 2.99
N ILE A 208 -25.84 -1.56 3.51
CA ILE A 208 -24.98 -1.20 4.65
C ILE A 208 -24.18 0.08 4.37
N VAL A 209 -23.50 0.15 3.21
CA VAL A 209 -22.72 1.33 2.81
C VAL A 209 -23.63 2.56 2.69
N THR A 210 -24.81 2.43 2.08
CA THR A 210 -25.76 3.54 1.93
C THR A 210 -26.26 4.06 3.29
N ARG A 211 -26.57 3.18 4.23
CA ARG A 211 -27.05 3.56 5.58
C ARG A 211 -25.99 4.30 6.39
N THR A 212 -24.74 3.87 6.27
CA THR A 212 -23.61 4.49 6.99
C THR A 212 -23.10 5.78 6.36
N ALA A 213 -23.63 6.18 5.19
CA ALA A 213 -23.22 7.43 4.53
C ALA A 213 -23.51 8.68 5.40
N GLN A 214 -24.59 8.66 6.19
CA GLN A 214 -24.97 9.77 7.06
C GLN A 214 -23.98 10.02 8.21
N SER A 215 -23.19 9.01 8.57
CA SER A 215 -22.15 9.07 9.60
C SER A 215 -20.74 8.95 9.02
N GLU A 216 -20.59 9.33 7.74
CA GLU A 216 -19.30 9.32 7.03
C GLU A 216 -18.61 7.95 7.04
N HIS A 217 -19.40 6.87 7.09
CA HIS A 217 -18.94 5.49 7.18
C HIS A 217 -18.04 5.19 8.39
N GLY A 218 -18.31 5.81 9.54
CA GLY A 218 -17.61 5.52 10.78
C GLY A 218 -17.55 4.02 11.08
N VAL A 219 -16.38 3.51 11.46
CA VAL A 219 -16.14 2.06 11.68
C VAL A 219 -17.13 1.44 12.66
N ARG A 220 -17.53 2.19 13.70
CA ARG A 220 -18.54 1.75 14.66
C ARG A 220 -19.88 1.46 13.99
N ASP A 221 -20.34 2.34 13.11
CA ASP A 221 -21.64 2.20 12.46
C ASP A 221 -21.61 1.13 11.38
N LEU A 222 -20.50 1.01 10.64
CA LEU A 222 -20.28 -0.12 9.74
C LEU A 222 -20.37 -1.46 10.48
N LEU A 223 -19.77 -1.57 11.66
CA LEU A 223 -19.85 -2.79 12.47
C LEU A 223 -21.28 -3.09 12.93
N LEU A 224 -22.03 -2.08 13.37
CA LEU A 224 -23.42 -2.24 13.80
C LEU A 224 -24.32 -2.69 12.65
N GLU A 225 -24.22 -2.05 11.48
CA GLU A 225 -24.98 -2.44 10.29
C GLU A 225 -24.57 -3.83 9.77
N VAL A 226 -23.28 -4.20 9.86
CA VAL A 226 -22.83 -5.56 9.52
C VAL A 226 -23.49 -6.60 10.42
N VAL A 227 -23.52 -6.37 11.73
CA VAL A 227 -24.12 -7.33 12.69
C VAL A 227 -25.64 -7.42 12.54
N ASP A 228 -26.32 -6.33 12.18
CA ASP A 228 -27.77 -6.34 11.94
C ASP A 228 -28.15 -6.86 10.53
N SER A 229 -27.18 -6.96 9.61
CA SER A 229 -27.43 -7.39 8.23
C SER A 229 -28.01 -8.80 8.14
N LYS A 230 -28.80 -9.03 7.08
CA LYS A 230 -29.35 -10.35 6.76
C LYS A 230 -28.24 -11.39 6.58
N VAL A 231 -27.16 -11.01 5.90
CA VAL A 231 -25.99 -11.86 5.64
C VAL A 231 -25.34 -12.36 6.93
N PHE A 232 -25.30 -11.53 7.97
CA PHE A 232 -24.73 -11.95 9.26
C PHE A 232 -25.70 -12.82 10.06
N ARG A 233 -27.00 -12.51 10.02
CA ARG A 233 -28.03 -13.14 10.88
C ARG A 233 -28.53 -14.50 10.37
N GLU A 234 -28.43 -14.75 9.06
CA GLU A 234 -28.93 -15.97 8.41
C GLU A 234 -27.80 -16.93 7.98
N LYS A 235 -26.68 -16.94 8.71
CA LYS A 235 -25.54 -17.84 8.46
C LYS A 235 -25.91 -19.32 8.60
#